data_AF-A0A1M3PIK9-F1
#
_entry.id   AF-A0A1M3PIK9-F1
#
_cell.length_a   1.000
_cell.length_b   1.000
_cell.length_c   1.000
_cell.angle_alpha   90.00
_cell.angle_beta   90.00
_cell.angle_gamma   90.00
#
_symmetry.space_group_name_H-M   'P 1'
#
loop_
_entity.id
_entity.type
_entity.pdbx_description
1 polymer ?
#
loop_
_entity_poly.entity_id
_entity_poly.type
_entity_poly.pdbx_seq_one_letter_code
_entity_poly.pdbx_strand_id
1 'polypeptide(L)' 'MTFSEAYAVHGPDTIAISRALDIPEHEADRRISEELNKRHVERVEKQARKTAAYNQAYNVRRRSRLREIRAGRSA' A
#
# COMPACT_ATOMS: atom_id res chain seq x y z
N MET A 1 26.04 -7.27 -6.74
CA MET A 1 24.62 -7.56 -6.47
C MET A 1 24.06 -6.44 -5.63
N THR A 2 22.93 -5.85 -6.01
CA THR A 2 22.26 -4.79 -5.24
C THR A 2 21.28 -5.39 -4.23
N PHE A 3 20.84 -4.61 -3.24
CA PHE A 3 19.83 -5.07 -2.28
C PHE A 3 18.51 -5.45 -2.98
N SER A 4 18.07 -4.68 -3.97
CA SER A 4 16.86 -5.00 -4.74
C SER A 4 16.99 -6.30 -5.53
N GLU A 5 18.17 -6.59 -6.09
CA GLU A 5 18.45 -7.87 -6.75
C GLU A 5 18.46 -9.02 -5.75
N ALA A 6 19.13 -8.86 -4.61
CA ALA A 6 19.18 -9.87 -3.56
C ALA A 6 17.82 -10.18 -2.97
N TYR A 7 17.02 -9.14 -2.73
CA TYR A 7 15.66 -9.26 -2.25
C TYR A 7 14.74 -9.92 -3.29
N ALA A 8 14.95 -9.66 -4.59
CA ALA A 8 14.18 -10.30 -5.65
C ALA A 8 14.47 -11.80 -5.78
N VAL A 9 15.72 -12.21 -5.53
CA VAL A 9 16.14 -13.63 -5.62
C VAL A 9 15.82 -14.41 -4.35
N HIS A 10 16.12 -13.85 -3.17
CA HIS A 10 16.05 -14.56 -1.89
C HIS A 10 14.80 -14.23 -1.06
N GLY A 11 14.05 -13.20 -1.42
CA GLY A 11 12.98 -12.67 -0.58
C GLY A 11 13.53 -12.01 0.70
N PRO A 12 12.72 -11.87 1.77
CA PRO A 12 13.15 -11.29 3.04
C PRO A 12 13.96 -12.28 3.89
N ASP A 13 15.01 -12.88 3.31
CA ASP A 13 15.95 -13.75 4.01
C ASP A 13 17.20 -12.97 4.41
N THR A 14 17.28 -12.66 5.70
CA THR A 14 18.36 -11.87 6.30
C THR A 14 19.74 -12.51 6.10
N ILE A 15 19.86 -13.83 6.22
CA ILE A 15 21.13 -14.54 6.10
C ILE A 15 21.57 -14.60 4.64
N ALA A 16 20.65 -14.92 3.74
CA ALA A 16 20.95 -14.98 2.31
C ALA A 16 21.32 -13.60 1.76
N ILE A 17 20.61 -12.54 2.16
CA ILE A 17 20.90 -11.17 1.74
C ILE A 17 22.22 -10.68 2.35
N SER A 18 22.48 -10.96 3.63
CA SER A 18 23.75 -10.64 4.29
C SER A 18 24.94 -11.25 3.54
N ARG A 19 24.85 -12.55 3.21
CA ARG A 19 25.88 -13.26 2.43
C ARG A 19 26.02 -12.73 1.01
N ALA A 20 24.91 -12.44 0.34
CA ALA A 20 24.92 -11.99 -1.05
C ALA A 20 25.47 -10.56 -1.23
N LEU A 21 25.36 -9.72 -0.19
CA LEU A 21 25.82 -8.33 -0.21
C LEU A 21 27.09 -8.10 0.59
N ASP A 22 27.61 -9.13 1.27
CA ASP A 22 28.74 -9.06 2.19
C ASP A 22 28.57 -7.96 3.25
N ILE A 23 27.37 -7.91 3.85
CA ILE A 23 27.02 -6.96 4.93
C ILE A 23 26.66 -7.72 6.21
N PRO A 24 26.78 -7.12 7.39
CA PRO A 24 26.31 -7.74 8.63
C PRO A 24 24.82 -8.08 8.59
N GLU A 25 24.42 -9.19 9.21
CA GLU A 25 23.01 -9.63 9.25
C GLU A 25 22.07 -8.56 9.82
N HIS A 26 22.50 -7.81 10.84
CA HIS A 26 21.72 -6.72 11.42
C HIS A 26 21.49 -5.55 10.44
N GLU A 27 22.39 -5.35 9.49
CA GLU A 27 22.21 -4.34 8.43
C GLU A 27 21.27 -4.87 7.35
N ALA A 28 21.39 -6.15 6.98
CA ALA A 28 20.44 -6.80 6.08
C ALA A 28 19.01 -6.76 6.63
N ASP A 29 18.84 -7.08 7.92
CA ASP A 29 17.54 -7.05 8.62
C ASP A 29 16.91 -5.65 8.62
N ARG A 30 17.73 -4.62 8.87
CA ARG A 30 17.29 -3.21 8.81
C ARG A 30 16.78 -2.85 7.41
N ARG A 31 17.54 -3.18 6.36
CA ARG A 31 17.15 -2.89 4.97
C ARG A 31 15.90 -3.65 4.55
N ILE A 32 15.75 -4.91 4.98
CA ILE A 32 14.54 -5.71 4.78
C ILE A 32 13.34 -5.04 5.46
N SER A 33 13.50 -4.60 6.70
CA SER A 33 12.46 -3.91 7.46
C SER A 33 12.03 -2.59 6.80
N GLU A 34 12.98 -1.80 6.32
CA GLU A 34 12.72 -0.57 5.58
C GLU A 34 11.92 -0.82 4.29
N GLU A 35 12.31 -1.84 3.51
CA GLU A 35 11.61 -2.22 2.28
C GLU A 35 10.19 -2.74 2.57
N LEU A 36 10.01 -3.55 3.60
CA LEU A 36 8.69 -4.03 4.03
C LEU A 36 7.81 -2.88 4.51
N ASN A 37 8.36 -1.94 5.28
CA ASN A 37 7.64 -0.77 5.75
C ASN A 37 7.21 0.11 4.58
N LYS A 38 8.08 0.36 3.60
CA LYS A 38 7.75 1.10 2.39
C LYS A 38 6.58 0.47 1.63
N ARG A 39 6.63 -0.85 1.40
CA ARG A 39 5.53 -1.60 0.75
C ARG A 39 4.23 -1.55 1.55
N HIS A 40 4.34 -1.56 2.87
CA HIS A 40 3.18 -1.43 3.75
C HIS A 40 2.53 -0.05 3.60
N VAL A 41 3.32 1.03 3.67
CA VAL A 41 2.84 2.40 3.50
C VAL A 41 2.18 2.58 2.14
N GLU A 42 2.82 2.13 1.05
CA GLU A 42 2.25 2.20 -0.31
C GLU A 42 0.89 1.48 -0.40
N ARG A 43 0.76 0.32 0.25
CA ARG A 43 -0.49 -0.43 0.30
C ARG A 43 -1.58 0.31 1.08
N VAL A 44 -1.24 0.88 2.23
CA VAL A 44 -2.16 1.67 3.07
C VAL A 44 -2.63 2.90 2.30
N GLU A 45 -1.72 3.64 1.66
CA GLU A 45 -2.08 4.80 0.83
C GLU A 45 -3.00 4.42 -0.32
N LYS A 46 -2.68 3.34 -1.05
CA LYS A 46 -3.52 2.85 -2.14
C LYS A 46 -4.92 2.50 -1.65
N GLN A 47 -5.02 1.87 -0.47
CA GLN A 47 -6.30 1.54 0.15
C GLN A 47 -7.05 2.79 0.58
N ALA A 48 -6.37 3.78 1.19
CA ALA A 48 -6.97 5.05 1.58
C ALA A 48 -7.55 5.80 0.36
N ARG A 49 -6.81 5.85 -0.75
CA ARG A 49 -7.28 6.45 -2.01
C ARG A 49 -8.52 5.76 -2.56
N LYS A 50 -8.56 4.41 -2.54
CA LYS A 50 -9.75 3.64 -2.96
C LYS A 50 -10.96 3.96 -2.09
N THR A 51 -10.79 3.96 -0.77
CA THR A 51 -11.86 4.28 0.18
C THR A 51 -12.36 5.71 -0.01
N ALA A 52 -11.46 6.68 -0.21
CA ALA A 52 -11.83 8.06 -0.48
C ALA A 52 -12.66 8.20 -1.77
N ALA A 53 -12.23 7.55 -2.85
CA ALA A 53 -12.96 7.55 -4.13
C ALA A 53 -14.34 6.90 -3.99
N TYR A 54 -14.43 5.77 -3.29
CA TYR A 54 -15.70 5.10 -3.00
C TYR A 54 -16.65 6.02 -2.22
N ASN A 55 -16.16 6.65 -1.15
CA ASN A 55 -16.94 7.55 -0.31
C ASN A 55 -17.41 8.78 -1.09
N GLN A 56 -16.57 9.34 -1.96
CA GLN A 56 -16.95 10.44 -2.84
C GLN A 56 -18.09 10.04 -3.77
N ALA A 57 -17.96 8.91 -4.47
CA ALA A 57 -18.99 8.41 -5.38
C ALA A 57 -20.31 8.10 -4.65
N TYR A 58 -20.23 7.47 -3.47
CA TYR A 58 -21.38 7.23 -2.61
C TYR A 58 -22.07 8.53 -2.21
N ASN A 59 -21.30 9.54 -1.76
CA ASN A 59 -21.85 10.83 -1.35
C ASN A 59 -22.49 11.60 -2.50
N VAL A 60 -21.92 11.52 -3.72
CA VAL A 60 -22.52 12.10 -4.93
C VAL A 60 -23.87 11.45 -5.22
N ARG A 61 -23.94 10.11 -5.26
CA ARG A 61 -25.20 9.38 -5.46
C ARG A 61 -26.24 9.71 -4.39
N ARG A 62 -25.82 9.71 -3.12
CA ARG A 62 -26.69 10.06 -1.98
C ARG A 62 -27.25 11.47 -2.12
N ARG A 63 -26.43 12.44 -2.53
CA ARG A 63 -26.87 13.82 -2.77
C ARG A 63 -27.83 13.93 -3.95
N SER A 64 -27.62 13.19 -5.05
CA SER A 64 -28.56 13.16 -6.18
C SER A 64 -29.92 12.65 -5.74
N ARG A 65 -29.95 11.48 -5.07
CA ARG A 65 -31.18 10.87 -4.58
C ARG A 65 -31.95 11.78 -3.63
N LEU A 66 -31.25 12.49 -2.73
CA LEU A 66 -31.88 13.46 -1.84
C LEU A 66 -32.46 14.67 -2.58
N ARG A 67 -31.83 15.11 -3.68
CA ARG A 67 -32.37 16.18 -4.53
C ARG A 67 -33.63 15.72 -5.27
N GLU A 68 -33.64 14.50 -5.79
CA GLU A 68 -34.82 13.91 -6.45
C GLU A 68 -36.02 13.83 -5.50
N ILE A 69 -35.80 13.29 -4.29
CA ILE A 69 -36.83 13.23 -3.24
C ILE A 69 -37.36 14.64 -2.90
N ARG A 70 -36.46 15.61 -2.70
CA ARG A 70 -36.86 17.01 -2.41
C ARG A 70 -37.61 17.67 -3.56
N ALA A 71 -37.34 17.29 -4.80
CA ALA A 71 -38.05 17.78 -5.98
C ALA A 71 -39.42 17.09 -6.18
N GLY A 72 -39.88 16.28 -5.22
CA GLY A 72 -41.15 15.56 -5.30
C GLY A 72 -41.14 14.43 -6.33
N ARG A 73 -39.97 14.05 -6.87
CA ARG A 73 -39.84 12.88 -7.73
C ARG A 73 -39.62 11.68 -6.82
N SER A 74 -40.63 10.83 -6.71
CA SER A 74 -40.49 9.51 -6.10
C SER A 74 -39.40 8.73 -6.85
N ALA A 75 -38.44 8.20 -6.10
CA ALA A 75 -37.34 7.39 -6.62
C ALA A 75 -37.83 6.06 -7.21
#